data_AF-A0A974GVI0-F1
#
_entry.id   AF-A0A974GVI0-F1
#
_cell.length_a   1.000
_cell.length_b   1.000
_cell.length_c   1.000
_cell.angle_alpha   90.00
_cell.angle_beta   90.00
_cell.angle_gamma   90.00
#
_symmetry.space_group_name_H-M   'P 1'
#
loop_
_entity.id
_entity.type
_entity.pdbx_description
1 polymer ?
#
loop_
_entity_poly.entity_id
_entity_poly.type
_entity_poly.pdbx_seq_one_letter_code
_entity_poly.pdbx_strand_id
1 'polypeptide(L)' 'MIVYEYKRKTREVNEMGLENMPDILTIKELCEFIKVSESTIRRAINDGSLKSFKAGKNVRIEKESVIEWLKEK' A
#
# COMPACT_ATOMS: atom_id res chain seq x y z
N MET A 1 -28.36 -12.63 -3.64
CA MET A 1 -27.27 -12.38 -2.68
C MET A 1 -25.98 -12.68 -3.39
N ILE A 2 -25.31 -11.66 -3.96
CA ILE A 2 -24.09 -11.88 -4.72
C ILE A 2 -22.95 -12.02 -3.70
N VAL A 3 -22.63 -13.26 -3.38
CA VAL A 3 -21.36 -13.66 -2.79
C VAL A 3 -20.27 -13.27 -3.79
N TYR A 4 -19.56 -12.17 -3.53
CA TYR A 4 -18.37 -11.83 -4.31
C TYR A 4 -17.23 -12.78 -3.90
N GLU A 5 -17.15 -13.90 -4.61
CA GLU A 5 -15.94 -14.71 -4.70
C GLU A 5 -14.83 -13.88 -5.36
N TYR A 6 -13.89 -13.36 -4.56
CA TYR A 6 -12.64 -12.82 -5.11
C TYR A 6 -11.60 -13.94 -5.22
N LYS A 7 -11.55 -14.50 -6.44
CA LYS A 7 -10.65 -15.55 -6.94
C LYS A 7 -9.17 -15.31 -6.62
N ARG A 8 -8.44 -16.42 -6.41
CA ARG A 8 -6.97 -16.53 -6.36
C ARG A 8 -6.28 -16.11 -7.67
N LYS A 9 -5.37 -15.12 -7.64
CA LYS A 9 -4.19 -14.89 -8.51
C LYS A 9 -3.61 -13.52 -8.10
N THR A 10 -2.34 -13.33 -7.75
CA THR A 10 -1.13 -13.69 -8.49
C THR A 10 0.07 -13.73 -7.53
N ARG A 11 0.86 -14.80 -7.65
CA ARG A 11 2.29 -14.80 -7.32
C ARG A 11 2.99 -13.89 -8.34
N GLU A 12 3.70 -12.89 -7.84
CA GLU A 12 4.80 -12.09 -8.43
C GLU A 12 4.74 -10.73 -7.73
N VAL A 13 5.27 -10.71 -6.51
CA VAL A 13 5.89 -9.48 -6.03
C VAL A 13 7.03 -9.21 -7.01
N ASN A 14 6.87 -8.20 -7.86
CA ASN A 14 7.96 -7.71 -8.70
C ASN A 14 9.07 -7.23 -7.78
N GLU A 15 10.01 -8.13 -7.49
CA GLU A 15 11.37 -7.80 -7.16
C GLU A 15 11.89 -6.91 -8.30
N MET A 16 12.39 -5.72 -7.99
CA MET A 16 12.78 -4.61 -8.90
C MET A 16 11.67 -3.64 -9.32
N GLY A 17 11.62 -2.51 -8.61
CA GLY A 17 10.80 -1.35 -8.95
C GLY A 17 10.79 -0.27 -7.86
N LEU A 18 11.22 -0.61 -6.64
CA LEU A 18 11.30 0.31 -5.50
C LEU A 18 12.27 1.49 -5.74
N GLU A 19 13.16 1.40 -6.72
CA GLU A 19 14.25 2.36 -6.93
C GLU A 19 13.75 3.71 -7.46
N ASN A 20 12.64 3.72 -8.21
CA ASN A 20 12.04 4.94 -8.77
C ASN A 20 10.71 5.35 -8.10
N MET A 21 10.40 4.77 -6.95
CA MET A 21 9.23 5.18 -6.19
C MET A 21 9.47 6.59 -5.61
N PRO A 22 8.53 7.55 -5.78
CA PRO A 22 8.64 8.86 -5.17
C PRO A 22 8.72 8.74 -3.65
N ASP A 23 9.45 9.65 -3.01
CA ASP A 23 9.66 9.64 -1.55
C ASP A 23 8.33 9.67 -0.77
N ILE A 24 7.31 10.27 -1.37
CA ILE A 24 5.99 10.40 -0.79
C ILE A 24 4.93 9.98 -1.79
N LEU A 25 4.05 9.08 -1.37
CA LEU A 25 2.95 8.54 -2.17
C LEU A 25 1.60 8.86 -1.54
N THR A 26 0.57 8.98 -2.36
CA THR A 26 -0.81 8.89 -1.90
C THR A 26 -1.24 7.44 -1.73
N ILE A 27 -2.34 7.21 -0.98
CA ILE A 27 -2.95 5.88 -0.84
C ILE A 27 -3.24 5.26 -2.22
N LYS A 28 -3.70 6.07 -3.18
CA LYS A 28 -4.03 5.61 -4.53
C LYS A 28 -2.80 5.15 -5.29
N GLU A 29 -1.74 5.95 -5.29
CA GLU A 29 -0.47 5.57 -5.93
C GLU A 29 0.08 4.30 -5.30
N LEU A 30 0.08 4.21 -3.96
CA LEU A 30 0.53 3.02 -3.27
C LEU A 30 -0.29 1.76 -3.63
N CYS A 31 -1.61 1.90 -3.76
CA CYS A 31 -2.48 0.85 -4.26
C CYS A 31 -2.09 0.39 -5.67
N GLU A 32 -1.79 1.32 -6.58
CA GLU A 32 -1.39 0.99 -7.95
C GLU A 32 0.00 0.35 -8.01
N PHE A 33 0.94 0.83 -7.20
CA PHE A 33 2.31 0.31 -7.14
C PHE A 33 2.37 -1.13 -6.59
N ILE A 34 1.70 -1.38 -5.46
CA ILE A 34 1.76 -2.69 -4.77
C ILE A 34 0.62 -3.61 -5.25
N LYS A 35 -0.35 -3.08 -6.00
CA LYS A 35 -1.58 -3.79 -6.41
C LYS A 35 -2.38 -4.30 -5.22
N VAL A 36 -2.39 -3.53 -4.14
CA VAL A 36 -3.10 -3.83 -2.89
C VAL A 36 -4.35 -2.97 -2.82
N SER A 37 -5.46 -3.53 -2.31
CA SER A 37 -6.71 -2.79 -2.16
C SER A 37 -6.58 -1.60 -1.19
N GLU A 38 -7.32 -0.52 -1.46
CA GLU A 38 -7.35 0.66 -0.59
C GLU A 38 -7.73 0.30 0.86
N SER A 39 -8.65 -0.66 1.01
CA SER A 39 -9.09 -1.18 2.30
C SER A 39 -7.94 -1.79 3.10
N THR A 40 -7.05 -2.54 2.44
CA THR A 40 -5.88 -3.15 3.09
C THR A 40 -4.89 -2.07 3.55
N ILE A 41 -4.63 -1.05 2.72
CA ILE A 41 -3.72 0.05 3.06
C ILE A 41 -4.29 0.88 4.21
N ARG A 42 -5.58 1.22 4.15
CA ARG A 42 -6.28 1.92 5.24
C ARG A 42 -6.26 1.12 6.53
N ARG A 43 -6.40 -0.20 6.44
CA ARG A 43 -6.29 -1.09 7.60
C ARG A 43 -4.87 -1.09 8.19
N ALA A 44 -3.83 -1.16 7.36
CA ALA A 44 -2.44 -1.07 7.82
C ALA A 44 -2.13 0.28 8.48
N ILE A 45 -2.69 1.38 7.95
CA ILE A 45 -2.59 2.70 8.57
C ILE A 45 -3.29 2.73 9.93
N ASN A 46 -4.51 2.17 10.00
CA ASN A 46 -5.31 2.17 11.23
C ASN A 46 -4.76 1.24 12.31
N ASP A 47 -4.12 0.15 11.92
CA ASP A 47 -3.43 -0.81 12.78
C ASP A 47 -2.07 -0.28 13.28
N GLY A 48 -1.55 0.78 12.64
CA GLY A 48 -0.27 1.40 12.96
C GLY A 48 0.94 0.72 12.31
N SER A 49 0.74 -0.39 11.59
CA SER A 49 1.80 -1.09 10.86
C SER A 49 2.26 -0.35 9.60
N LEU A 50 1.49 0.63 9.09
CA LEU A 50 1.93 1.54 8.02
C LEU A 50 1.84 3.00 8.47
N LYS A 51 3.00 3.66 8.64
CA LYS A 51 3.04 5.08 8.98
C LYS A 51 2.57 5.93 7.80
N SER A 52 1.69 6.88 8.09
CA SER A 52 1.21 7.88 7.14
C SER A 52 0.98 9.20 7.84
N PHE A 53 1.03 10.30 7.08
CA PHE A 53 0.79 11.63 7.60
C PHE A 53 -0.25 12.38 6.75
N LYS A 54 -0.99 13.27 7.40
CA LYS A 54 -2.01 14.08 6.73
C LYS A 54 -1.36 15.34 6.17
N ALA A 55 -1.34 15.47 4.85
CA ALA A 55 -0.89 16.65 4.13
C ALA A 55 -2.12 17.42 3.60
N GLY A 56 -2.67 18.29 4.45
CA GLY A 56 -3.89 19.05 4.16
C GLY A 56 -5.12 18.15 4.04
N LYS A 57 -5.70 18.06 2.83
CA LYS A 57 -6.86 17.19 2.54
C LYS A 57 -6.48 15.77 2.13
N ASN A 58 -5.22 15.52 1.81
CA ASN A 58 -4.74 14.23 1.33
C ASN A 58 -3.90 13.51 2.40
N VAL A 59 -3.88 12.19 2.35
CA VAL A 59 -2.98 11.35 3.16
C VAL A 59 -1.78 11.01 2.30
N ARG A 60 -0.60 11.17 2.89
CA ARG A 60 0.69 10.90 2.29
C ARG A 60 1.41 9.83 3.09
N ILE A 61 2.14 8.98 2.38
CA ILE A 61 2.81 7.80 2.91
C ILE A 61 4.26 7.87 2.44
N GLU A 62 5.19 7.75 3.37
CA GLU A 62 6.61 7.75 3.04
C GLU A 62 7.02 6.40 2.49
N LYS A 63 7.86 6.42 1.46
CA LYS A 63 8.43 5.22 0.85
C LYS A 63 9.13 4.34 1.87
N GLU A 64 9.90 4.92 2.79
CA GLU A 64 10.59 4.16 3.84
C GLU A 64 9.62 3.36 4.70
N SER A 65 8.50 3.98 5.09
CA SER A 65 7.45 3.32 5.88
C SER A 65 6.79 2.16 5.12
N VAL A 66 6.62 2.31 3.80
CA VAL A 66 6.13 1.23 2.95
C VAL A 66 7.14 0.07 2.88
N ILE A 67 8.43 0.37 2.74
CA ILE A 67 9.50 -0.64 2.69
C ILE A 67 9.59 -1.39 4.03
N GLU A 68 9.52 -0.68 5.16
CA GLU A 68 9.46 -1.30 6.49
C GLU A 68 8.26 -2.24 6.59
N TRP A 69 7.07 -1.76 6.22
CA TRP A 69 5.83 -2.54 6.25
C TRP A 69 5.89 -3.80 5.36
N LEU A 70 6.54 -3.72 4.20
CA LEU A 70 6.74 -4.86 3.31
C LEU A 70 7.77 -5.86 3.84
N LYS A 71 8.73 -5.43 4.66
CA LYS A 71 9.73 -6.33 5.26
C LYS A 71 9.19 -7.10 6.47
N GLU A 72 8.28 -6.51 7.22
CA GLU A 72 7.69 -7.14 8.41
C GLU A 72 6.63 -8.21 8.07
N LYS A 73 6.27 -8.39 6.80
CA LYS A 73 5.14 -9.22 6.35
C LYS A 73 5.57 -10.38 5.45
#